data_AF-A0A529NT00-F1
#
_entry.id   AF-A0A529NT00-F1
#
_cell.length_a   1.000
_cell.length_b   1.000
_cell.length_c   1.000
_cell.angle_alpha   90.00
_cell.angle_beta   90.00
_cell.angle_gamma   90.00
#
_symmetry.space_group_name_H-M   'P 1'
#
loop_
_entity.id
_entity.type
_entity.pdbx_description
1 polymer ?
#
loop_
_entity_poly.entity_id
_entity_poly.type
_entity_poly.pdbx_seq_one_letter_code
_entity_poly.pdbx_strand_id
1 'polypeptide(L)'
;MNAIVKGRLVGVGTGPGDPELLTLKAARALAEADVVAYFAKRGNNSNARAIVEARFRPDMIELPLLYPVTTEIDKDHDDYRSQIADFYAQSAEAVAEHLAAGRMVAVLSEGDPLFYGSYMHLHVRLAHRFPTEVIPGVTAMSGCWSATGLPIVQGDDVLTV
;
A
#
# COMPACT_ATOMS: atom_id res chain seq x y z
N MET A 1 33.04 10.25 9.23
CA MET A 1 31.87 10.37 8.35
C MET A 1 30.75 9.56 8.98
N ASN A 2 29.73 10.19 9.56
CA ASN A 2 28.53 9.46 10.00
C ASN A 2 27.84 8.91 8.75
N ALA A 3 27.58 7.60 8.72
CA ALA A 3 26.73 7.03 7.68
C ALA A 3 25.39 7.76 7.71
N ILE A 4 24.96 8.33 6.59
CA ILE A 4 23.62 8.88 6.47
C ILE A 4 22.67 7.71 6.64
N VAL A 5 21.93 7.68 7.75
CA VAL A 5 20.94 6.64 8.01
C VAL A 5 19.81 6.85 7.02
N LYS A 6 19.77 6.04 5.97
CA LYS A 6 18.65 6.01 5.04
C LYS A 6 17.41 5.50 5.76
N GLY A 7 16.26 6.11 5.50
CA GLY A 7 14.97 5.64 5.96
C GLY A 7 14.61 4.27 5.36
N ARG A 8 13.56 3.66 5.88
CA ARG A 8 13.08 2.34 5.44
C ARG A 8 11.68 2.43 4.83
N LEU A 9 11.49 1.74 3.72
CA LEU A 9 10.20 1.60 3.04
C LEU A 9 9.50 0.34 3.57
N VAL A 10 8.24 0.47 4.00
CA VAL A 10 7.46 -0.68 4.45
C VAL A 10 6.14 -0.73 3.69
N GLY A 11 5.94 -1.77 2.88
CA GLY A 11 4.62 -2.07 2.31
C GLY A 11 3.76 -2.74 3.37
N VAL A 12 2.62 -2.16 3.73
CA VAL A 12 1.77 -2.62 4.82
C VAL A 12 0.43 -3.08 4.27
N GLY A 13 0.19 -4.39 4.30
CA GLY A 13 -1.13 -4.96 4.01
C GLY A 13 -2.10 -4.62 5.13
N THR A 14 -3.17 -3.89 4.82
CA THR A 14 -4.15 -3.45 5.81
C THR A 14 -5.29 -4.45 5.99
N GLY A 15 -5.29 -5.57 5.25
CA GLY A 15 -6.38 -6.52 5.28
C GLY A 15 -7.57 -6.09 4.41
N PRO A 16 -8.67 -6.86 4.43
CA PRO A 16 -9.75 -6.77 3.44
C PRO A 16 -10.83 -5.73 3.77
N GLY A 17 -10.66 -4.93 4.84
CA GLY A 17 -11.62 -3.91 5.24
C GLY A 17 -11.82 -3.81 6.75
N ASP A 18 -11.99 -4.95 7.43
CA ASP A 18 -12.18 -4.98 8.88
C ASP A 18 -10.85 -4.65 9.60
N PRO A 19 -10.79 -3.58 10.43
CA PRO A 19 -9.60 -3.23 11.21
C PRO A 19 -9.13 -4.31 12.19
N GLU A 20 -9.99 -5.26 12.59
CA GLU A 20 -9.60 -6.39 13.44
C GLU A 20 -8.83 -7.47 12.67
N LEU A 21 -8.86 -7.45 11.34
CA LEU A 21 -8.09 -8.35 10.48
C LEU A 21 -6.68 -7.83 10.16
N LEU A 22 -6.28 -6.70 10.74
CA LEU A 22 -4.90 -6.23 10.69
C LEU A 22 -3.96 -7.20 11.40
N THR A 23 -2.83 -7.50 10.78
CA THR A 23 -1.80 -8.31 11.45
C THR A 23 -1.11 -7.50 12.55
N LEU A 24 -0.66 -8.19 13.61
CA LEU A 24 0.11 -7.56 14.70
C LEU A 24 1.39 -6.88 14.18
N LYS A 25 1.99 -7.41 13.11
CA LYS A 25 3.16 -6.81 12.47
C LYS A 25 2.81 -5.50 11.76
N ALA A 26 1.68 -5.46 11.04
CA ALA A 26 1.18 -4.23 10.41
C ALA A 26 0.88 -3.15 11.46
N ALA A 27 0.18 -3.51 12.53
CA ALA A 27 -0.14 -2.57 13.62
C ALA A 27 1.12 -1.96 14.26
N ARG A 28 2.15 -2.79 14.54
CA ARG A 28 3.44 -2.32 15.05
C ARG A 28 4.16 -1.40 14.06
N ALA A 29 4.19 -1.75 12.78
CA ALA A 29 4.82 -0.91 11.77
C ALA A 29 4.15 0.47 11.64
N LEU A 30 2.82 0.53 11.73
CA LEU A 30 2.08 1.79 11.74
C LEU A 30 2.39 2.63 12.99
N ALA A 31 2.55 1.99 14.15
CA ALA A 31 2.94 2.67 15.38
C ALA A 31 4.37 3.24 15.34
N GLU A 32 5.25 2.69 14.51
CA GLU A 32 6.64 3.13 14.34
C GLU A 32 6.84 4.09 13.16
N ALA A 33 5.88 4.19 12.23
CA ALA A 33 6.04 4.95 11.00
C ALA A 33 6.04 6.46 11.25
N ASP A 34 6.98 7.17 10.63
CA ASP A 34 7.02 8.64 10.59
C ASP A 34 6.04 9.18 9.53
N VAL A 35 5.91 8.44 8.43
CA VAL A 35 5.10 8.81 7.26
C VAL A 35 4.20 7.64 6.90
N VAL A 36 2.91 7.93 6.67
CA VAL A 36 2.00 6.98 6.04
C VAL A 36 1.58 7.50 4.67
N ALA A 37 1.96 6.75 3.65
CA ALA A 37 1.59 7.01 2.28
C ALA A 37 0.44 6.08 1.87
N TYR A 38 -0.53 6.61 1.13
CA TYR A 38 -1.69 5.82 0.71
C TYR A 38 -2.24 6.32 -0.63
N PHE A 39 -2.71 5.38 -1.44
CA PHE A 39 -3.32 5.69 -2.72
C PHE A 39 -4.80 6.07 -2.55
N ALA A 40 -5.24 7.07 -3.31
CA ALA A 40 -6.65 7.42 -3.46
C ALA A 40 -6.91 8.02 -4.84
N LYS A 41 -8.16 7.95 -5.30
CA LYS A 41 -8.59 8.80 -6.41
C LYS A 41 -8.66 10.25 -5.94
N ARG A 42 -8.23 11.20 -6.77
CA ARG A 42 -8.38 12.63 -6.47
C ARG A 42 -9.85 12.96 -6.15
N GLY A 43 -10.09 13.58 -4.99
CA GLY A 43 -11.44 13.90 -4.50
C GLY A 43 -12.13 12.78 -3.70
N ASN A 44 -11.51 11.60 -3.57
CA ASN A 44 -12.05 10.49 -2.79
C ASN A 44 -11.19 10.18 -1.56
N ASN A 45 -11.77 9.41 -0.63
CA ASN A 45 -11.04 8.81 0.49
C ASN A 45 -10.29 7.54 0.03
N SER A 46 -9.21 7.20 0.73
CA SER A 46 -8.52 5.92 0.58
C SER A 46 -9.13 4.87 1.51
N ASN A 47 -9.53 3.72 0.97
CA ASN A 47 -10.01 2.58 1.76
C ASN A 47 -8.93 2.12 2.75
N ALA A 48 -7.71 1.88 2.26
CA ALA A 48 -6.60 1.42 3.08
C ALA A 48 -6.33 2.37 4.26
N ARG A 49 -6.40 3.70 4.03
CA ARG A 49 -6.31 4.71 5.09
C ARG A 49 -7.45 4.59 6.10
N ALA A 50 -8.69 4.48 5.65
CA ALA A 50 -9.86 4.38 6.51
C ALA A 50 -9.78 3.17 7.46
N ILE A 51 -9.29 2.02 6.98
CA ILE A 51 -9.10 0.81 7.80
C ILE A 51 -8.18 1.06 9.00
N VAL A 52 -7.14 1.88 8.82
CA VAL A 52 -6.10 2.10 9.83
C VAL A 52 -6.20 3.44 10.56
N GLU A 53 -7.22 4.26 10.27
CA GLU A 53 -7.28 5.66 10.72
C GLU A 53 -7.18 5.79 12.24
N ALA A 54 -7.77 4.85 13.01
CA ALA A 54 -7.71 4.84 14.46
C ALA A 54 -6.29 4.63 15.03
N ARG A 55 -5.31 4.27 14.19
CA ARG A 55 -3.89 4.12 14.56
C ARG A 55 -3.05 5.37 14.22
N PHE A 56 -3.65 6.41 13.63
CA PHE A 56 -2.92 7.60 13.24
C PHE A 56 -2.54 8.41 14.48
N ARG A 57 -1.28 8.84 14.51
CA ARG A 57 -0.78 9.72 15.57
C ARG A 57 -0.76 11.17 15.07
N PRO A 58 -0.91 12.17 15.95
CA PRO A 58 -0.92 13.59 15.54
C PRO A 58 0.38 14.08 14.88
N ASP A 59 1.51 13.44 15.18
CA ASP A 59 2.84 13.76 14.66
C ASP A 59 3.15 13.08 13.31
N MET A 60 2.27 12.19 12.87
CA MET A 60 2.47 11.33 11.71
C MET A 60 2.19 12.11 10.42
N ILE A 61 3.09 12.01 9.45
CA ILE A 61 2.93 12.71 8.17
C ILE A 61 2.06 11.85 7.25
N GLU A 62 0.93 12.39 6.81
CA GLU A 62 0.10 11.79 5.78
C GLU A 62 0.60 12.18 4.39
N LEU A 63 0.86 11.19 3.53
CA LEU A 63 1.28 11.38 2.14
C LEU A 63 0.24 10.76 1.18
N PRO A 64 -0.81 11.51 0.79
CA PRO A 64 -1.78 11.03 -0.18
C PRO A 64 -1.17 10.95 -1.60
N LEU A 65 -1.24 9.77 -2.21
CA LEU A 65 -0.82 9.50 -3.59
C LEU A 65 -2.07 9.46 -4.48
N LEU A 66 -2.39 10.61 -5.09
CA LEU A 66 -3.67 10.84 -5.75
C LEU A 66 -3.64 10.51 -7.24
N TYR A 67 -4.38 9.48 -7.65
CA TYR A 67 -4.52 9.13 -9.08
C TYR A 67 -5.06 10.30 -9.89
N PRO A 68 -4.46 10.62 -11.05
CA PRO A 68 -4.95 11.65 -11.96
C PRO A 68 -6.21 11.19 -12.70
N VAL A 69 -6.27 9.90 -13.06
CA VAL A 69 -7.38 9.24 -13.74
C VAL A 69 -7.53 7.83 -13.18
N THR A 70 -8.75 7.27 -13.22
CA THR A 70 -9.01 5.88 -12.84
C THR A 70 -9.74 5.11 -13.93
N THR A 71 -10.87 5.63 -14.39
CA THR A 71 -11.81 4.95 -15.30
C THR A 71 -12.37 5.88 -16.38
N GLU A 72 -12.00 7.17 -16.33
CA GLU A 72 -12.48 8.22 -17.21
C GLU A 72 -11.94 8.10 -18.64
N ILE A 73 -10.76 7.49 -18.78
CA ILE A 73 -10.09 7.23 -20.05
C ILE A 73 -9.92 5.71 -20.17
N ASP A 74 -10.12 5.18 -21.36
CA ASP A 74 -9.86 3.77 -21.64
C ASP A 74 -8.40 3.41 -21.31
N LYS A 75 -8.20 2.26 -20.66
CA LYS A 75 -6.88 1.83 -20.17
C LYS A 75 -5.85 1.62 -21.27
N ASP A 76 -6.29 1.33 -22.49
CA ASP A 76 -5.42 1.07 -23.64
C ASP A 76 -5.13 2.37 -24.42
N HIS A 77 -5.76 3.48 -24.06
CA HIS A 77 -5.47 4.80 -24.62
C HIS A 77 -4.11 5.32 -24.12
N ASP A 78 -3.33 5.91 -25.02
CA ASP A 78 -1.97 6.37 -24.70
C ASP A 78 -1.94 7.42 -23.57
N ASP A 79 -2.92 8.33 -23.54
CA ASP A 79 -3.05 9.32 -22.45
C ASP A 79 -3.29 8.70 -21.08
N TYR A 80 -3.99 7.57 -20.99
CA TYR A 80 -4.16 6.86 -19.72
C TYR A 80 -2.81 6.30 -19.27
N ARG A 81 -2.12 5.62 -20.19
CA ARG A 81 -0.85 4.95 -19.91
C ARG A 81 0.23 5.95 -19.49
N SER A 82 0.34 7.08 -20.17
CA SER A 82 1.30 8.14 -19.84
C SER A 82 1.01 8.77 -18.47
N GLN A 83 -0.24 9.15 -18.22
CA GLN A 83 -0.64 9.77 -16.94
C GLN A 83 -0.43 8.84 -15.75
N ILE A 84 -0.74 7.55 -15.89
CA ILE A 84 -0.52 6.56 -14.83
C ILE A 84 0.98 6.29 -14.63
N ALA A 85 1.78 6.21 -15.71
CA ALA A 85 3.22 6.05 -15.61
C ALA A 85 3.88 7.23 -14.87
N ASP A 86 3.52 8.45 -15.25
CA ASP A 86 4.00 9.69 -14.63
C ASP A 86 3.56 9.79 -13.17
N PHE A 87 2.32 9.44 -12.88
CA PHE A 87 1.79 9.38 -11.51
C PHE A 87 2.64 8.48 -10.61
N TYR A 88 2.96 7.26 -11.06
CA TYR A 88 3.77 6.35 -10.26
C TYR A 88 5.24 6.81 -10.15
N ALA A 89 5.78 7.47 -11.18
CA ALA A 89 7.12 8.05 -11.11
C ALA A 89 7.18 9.17 -10.06
N GLN A 90 6.23 10.10 -10.10
CA GLN A 90 6.13 11.21 -9.14
C GLN A 90 5.86 10.71 -7.71
N SER A 91 4.96 9.73 -7.57
CA SER A 91 4.65 9.10 -6.27
C SER A 91 5.88 8.43 -5.66
N ALA A 92 6.68 7.74 -6.48
CA ALA A 92 7.91 7.12 -6.01
C ALA A 92 8.94 8.15 -5.56
N GLU A 93 9.06 9.28 -6.26
CA GLU A 93 10.01 10.32 -5.85
C GLU A 93 9.55 11.04 -4.58
N ALA A 94 8.26 11.37 -4.44
CA ALA A 94 7.71 11.91 -3.20
C ALA A 94 8.02 10.99 -2.00
N VAL A 95 7.80 9.68 -2.14
CA VAL A 95 8.18 8.71 -1.10
C VAL A 95 9.71 8.66 -0.88
N ALA A 96 10.50 8.74 -1.95
CA ALA A 96 11.97 8.74 -1.87
C ALA A 96 12.51 9.96 -1.11
N GLU A 97 11.90 11.14 -1.23
CA GLU A 97 12.28 12.34 -0.47
C GLU A 97 12.14 12.10 1.05
N HIS A 98 11.07 11.43 1.47
CA HIS A 98 10.89 11.05 2.87
C HIS A 98 11.94 10.03 3.33
N LEU A 99 12.18 8.98 2.53
CA LEU A 99 13.16 7.95 2.83
C LEU A 99 14.59 8.50 2.88
N ALA A 100 14.95 9.41 1.97
CA ALA A 100 16.26 10.07 1.94
C ALA A 100 16.50 10.96 3.16
N ALA A 101 15.43 11.51 3.75
CA ALA A 101 15.47 12.24 5.00
C ALA A 101 15.56 11.34 6.26
N GLY A 102 15.75 10.04 6.10
CA GLY A 102 15.91 9.10 7.22
C GLY A 102 14.59 8.59 7.81
N ARG A 103 13.44 8.97 7.26
CA ARG A 103 12.11 8.61 7.79
C ARG A 103 11.69 7.21 7.39
N MET A 104 11.00 6.51 8.28
CA MET A 104 10.25 5.30 7.95
C MET A 104 8.96 5.69 7.21
N VAL A 105 8.79 5.14 6.00
CA VAL A 105 7.57 5.34 5.22
C VAL A 105 6.79 4.03 5.15
N ALA A 106 5.63 3.98 5.81
CA ALA A 106 4.66 2.91 5.65
C ALA A 106 3.73 3.23 4.48
N VAL A 107 3.76 2.43 3.42
CA VAL A 107 2.83 2.55 2.29
C VAL A 107 1.70 1.56 2.51
N LEU A 108 0.48 2.07 2.66
CA LEU A 108 -0.71 1.25 2.86
C LEU A 108 -1.13 0.56 1.56
N SER A 109 -1.50 -0.70 1.67
CA SER A 109 -2.18 -1.46 0.62
C SER A 109 -3.38 -2.18 1.21
N GLU A 110 -4.57 -1.91 0.67
CA GLU A 110 -5.75 -2.73 0.97
C GLU A 110 -5.48 -4.18 0.55
N GLY A 111 -5.91 -5.14 1.37
CA GLY A 111 -5.54 -6.54 1.20
C GLY A 111 -4.05 -6.78 1.46
N ASP A 112 -3.36 -7.32 0.46
CA ASP A 112 -1.94 -7.64 0.49
C ASP A 112 -1.12 -6.74 -0.46
N PRO A 113 0.06 -6.24 -0.07
CA PRO A 113 0.82 -5.31 -0.90
C PRO A 113 1.32 -5.87 -2.24
N LEU A 114 1.48 -7.19 -2.36
CA LEU A 114 2.03 -7.84 -3.55
C LEU A 114 0.97 -8.63 -4.35
N PHE A 115 -0.31 -8.45 -4.05
CA PHE A 115 -1.40 -9.11 -4.75
C PHE A 115 -2.36 -8.08 -5.39
N TYR A 116 -2.13 -7.75 -6.67
CA TYR A 116 -2.86 -6.72 -7.43
C TYR A 116 -2.90 -5.31 -6.77
N GLY A 117 -1.98 -5.04 -5.84
CA GLY A 117 -1.91 -3.80 -5.09
C GLY A 117 -1.05 -2.72 -5.75
N SER A 118 -1.47 -1.46 -5.66
CA SER A 118 -0.73 -0.30 -6.20
C SER A 118 0.66 -0.11 -5.60
N TYR A 119 0.89 -0.63 -4.39
CA TYR A 119 2.20 -0.65 -3.73
C TYR A 119 3.30 -1.26 -4.61
N MET A 120 2.98 -2.29 -5.43
CA MET A 120 3.95 -2.97 -6.29
C MET A 120 4.68 -1.98 -7.21
N HIS A 121 4.01 -0.92 -7.67
CA HIS A 121 4.62 0.10 -8.51
C HIS A 121 5.69 0.92 -7.79
N LEU A 122 5.53 1.17 -6.48
CA LEU A 122 6.55 1.80 -5.65
C LEU A 122 7.64 0.81 -5.27
N HIS A 123 7.28 -0.43 -4.94
CA HIS A 123 8.23 -1.48 -4.59
C HIS A 123 9.28 -1.68 -5.68
N VAL A 124 8.87 -1.90 -6.93
CA VAL A 124 9.82 -2.11 -8.03
C VAL A 124 10.72 -0.90 -8.29
N ARG A 125 10.25 0.32 -7.99
CA ARG A 125 10.99 1.58 -8.18
C ARG A 125 11.92 1.93 -7.03
N LEU A 126 11.63 1.48 -5.81
CA LEU A 126 12.29 1.96 -4.59
C LEU A 126 13.02 0.87 -3.81
N ALA A 127 12.65 -0.41 -3.94
CA ALA A 127 13.21 -1.49 -3.13
C ALA A 127 14.72 -1.71 -3.34
N HIS A 128 15.22 -1.37 -4.52
CA HIS A 128 16.64 -1.40 -4.84
C HIS A 128 17.40 -0.12 -4.42
N ARG A 129 16.69 0.94 -4.02
CA ARG A 129 17.26 2.23 -3.59
C ARG A 129 17.34 2.38 -2.06
N PHE A 130 16.41 1.75 -1.35
CA PHE A 130 16.23 1.88 0.10
C PHE A 130 15.97 0.53 0.77
N PRO A 131 16.38 0.34 2.05
CA PRO A 131 15.96 -0.81 2.85
C PRO A 131 14.44 -0.95 2.82
N THR A 132 13.97 -2.15 2.47
CA THR A 132 12.55 -2.38 2.21
C THR A 132 12.06 -3.64 2.89
N GLU A 133 10.87 -3.56 3.47
CA GLU A 133 10.13 -4.68 4.04
C GLU A 133 8.71 -4.71 3.48
N VAL A 134 8.16 -5.91 3.32
CA VAL A 134 6.74 -6.11 3.00
C VAL A 134 6.10 -6.88 4.14
N ILE A 135 5.02 -6.33 4.68
CA ILE A 135 4.19 -6.96 5.70
C ILE A 135 2.92 -7.45 5.01
N PRO A 136 2.68 -8.77 5.00
CA PRO A 136 1.50 -9.32 4.33
C PRO A 136 0.22 -8.91 5.05
N GLY A 137 -0.85 -8.84 4.28
CA GLY A 137 -2.20 -8.62 4.78
C GLY A 137 -3.14 -9.74 4.34
N VAL A 138 -4.27 -9.88 5.03
CA VAL A 138 -5.34 -10.79 4.60
C VAL A 138 -5.91 -10.27 3.28
N THR A 139 -5.85 -11.07 2.22
CA THR A 139 -6.34 -10.65 0.89
C THR A 139 -7.86 -10.46 0.89
N ALA A 140 -8.37 -9.61 -0.01
CA ALA A 140 -9.80 -9.39 -0.17
C ALA A 140 -10.57 -10.68 -0.45
N MET A 141 -10.03 -11.55 -1.31
CA MET A 141 -10.60 -12.87 -1.58
C MET A 141 -10.73 -13.69 -0.30
N SER A 142 -9.71 -13.64 0.56
CA SER A 142 -9.75 -14.36 1.83
C SER A 142 -10.74 -13.79 2.84
N GLY A 143 -10.93 -12.48 2.84
CA GLY A 143 -12.00 -11.84 3.58
C GLY A 143 -13.37 -12.32 3.09
N CYS A 144 -13.61 -12.27 1.78
CA CYS A 144 -14.87 -12.68 1.17
C CYS A 144 -15.24 -14.12 1.50
N TRP A 145 -14.32 -15.08 1.30
CA TRP A 145 -14.66 -16.47 1.57
C TRP A 145 -14.86 -16.79 3.04
N SER A 146 -14.09 -16.15 3.92
CA SER A 146 -14.20 -16.42 5.37
C SER A 146 -15.53 -15.87 5.88
N ALA A 147 -15.98 -14.75 5.32
CA ALA A 147 -17.29 -14.18 5.61
C ALA A 147 -18.45 -15.09 5.18
N THR A 148 -18.27 -15.98 4.19
CA THR A 148 -19.31 -16.97 3.83
C THR A 148 -19.48 -18.07 4.87
N GLY A 149 -18.47 -18.33 5.71
CA GLY A 149 -18.48 -19.45 6.65
C GLY A 149 -18.41 -20.84 5.99
N LEU A 150 -18.11 -20.92 4.69
CA LEU A 150 -18.05 -22.16 3.92
C LEU A 150 -16.62 -22.43 3.41
N PRO A 151 -16.18 -23.71 3.35
CA PRO A 151 -14.97 -24.08 2.63
C PRO A 151 -15.12 -23.79 1.14
N ILE A 152 -14.19 -23.05 0.54
CA ILE A 152 -14.23 -22.71 -0.91
C ILE A 152 -13.61 -23.78 -1.78
N VAL A 153 -12.55 -24.43 -1.30
CA VAL A 153 -11.85 -25.53 -1.97
C VAL A 153 -11.49 -26.58 -0.93
N GLN A 154 -11.45 -27.85 -1.35
CA GLN A 154 -11.02 -28.98 -0.54
C GLN A 154 -10.38 -30.08 -1.39
N GLY A 155 -9.50 -30.89 -0.82
CA GLY A 155 -8.86 -31.99 -1.54
C GLY A 155 -8.07 -31.51 -2.76
N ASP A 156 -8.44 -32.01 -3.94
CA ASP A 156 -7.78 -31.72 -5.22
C ASP A 156 -8.46 -30.60 -6.02
N ASP A 157 -9.37 -29.84 -5.39
CA ASP A 157 -10.00 -28.69 -6.01
C ASP A 157 -8.93 -27.65 -6.43
N VAL A 158 -9.08 -27.09 -7.63
CA VAL A 158 -8.18 -26.06 -8.16
C VAL A 158 -8.84 -24.68 -8.02
N LEU A 159 -8.15 -23.77 -7.34
CA LEU A 159 -8.47 -22.34 -7.35
C LEU A 159 -7.52 -21.61 -8.30
N THR A 160 -8.07 -20.89 -9.28
CA THR A 160 -7.33 -20.04 -10.21
C THR A 160 -7.70 -18.58 -9.98
N VAL A 161 -6.70 -17.69 -9.98
CA VAL A 161 -6.86 -16.24 -9.84
C VAL A 161 -6.23 -15.51 -11.02
#